data_AF-A0A2H5N3J8-F1
#
_entry.id   AF-A0A2H5N3J8-F1
#
_cell.length_a   1.000
_cell.length_b   1.000
_cell.length_c   1.000
_cell.angle_alpha   90.00
_cell.angle_beta   90.00
_cell.angle_gamma   90.00
#
_symmetry.space_group_name_H-M   'P 1'
#
loop_
_entity.id
_entity.type
_entity.pdbx_description
1 polymer ?
#
loop_
_entity_poly.entity_id
_entity_poly.type
_entity_poly.pdbx_seq_one_letter_code
_entity_poly.pdbx_strand_id
1 'polypeptide(L)' 'MFERNRDKGSVWVTFKRFDLASMKSKSQKNKMVTAGEPVEYRCLIRATDGKQKISTTPHIKQTISH' A
#
# COMPACT_ATOMS: atom_id res chain seq x y z
N MET A 1 0.69 -17.59 -3.32
CA MET A 1 1.52 -16.86 -4.29
C MET A 1 2.92 -17.45 -4.39
N PHE A 2 3.68 -17.43 -3.29
CA PHE A 2 4.98 -18.11 -3.21
C PHE A 2 4.90 -19.62 -3.49
N GLU A 3 3.96 -20.33 -2.86
CA GLU A 3 3.78 -21.78 -3.10
C GLU A 3 3.54 -22.12 -4.57
N ARG A 4 2.78 -21.29 -5.29
CA ARG A 4 2.50 -21.49 -6.72
C ARG A 4 3.69 -21.21 -7.64
N ASN A 5 4.69 -20.47 -7.16
CA ASN A 5 5.90 -20.09 -7.92
C ASN A 5 7.16 -20.67 -7.25
N ARG A 6 7.03 -21.77 -6.50
CA ARG A 6 8.12 -22.38 -5.72
C ARG A 6 9.23 -22.95 -6.60
N ASP A 7 8.86 -23.68 -7.66
CA ASP A 7 9.85 -24.38 -8.51
C ASP A 7 10.32 -23.54 -9.69
N LYS A 8 9.42 -22.72 -10.25
CA LYS A 8 9.69 -21.80 -11.37
C LYS A 8 8.84 -20.55 -11.21
N GLY A 9 9.44 -19.41 -11.52
CA GLY A 9 8.78 -18.11 -11.48
C GLY A 9 9.49 -17.12 -10.55
N SER A 10 8.89 -15.95 -10.39
CA SER A 10 9.39 -14.91 -9.50
C SER A 10 8.21 -14.20 -8.87
N VAL A 11 8.37 -13.81 -7.62
CA VAL A 11 7.40 -12.97 -6.91
C VAL A 11 8.08 -11.66 -6.59
N TRP A 12 7.53 -10.56 -7.11
CA TRP A 12 7.97 -9.22 -6.79
C TRP A 12 7.15 -8.68 -5.64
N VAL A 13 7.84 -8.26 -4.59
CA VAL A 13 7.25 -7.54 -3.47
C VAL A 13 7.81 -6.12 -3.47
N THR A 14 6.93 -5.14 -3.41
CA THR A 14 7.31 -3.72 -3.33
C THR A 14 6.71 -3.08 -2.10
N PHE A 15 7.50 -2.21 -1.46
CA PHE A 15 7.10 -1.41 -0.33
C PHE A 15 7.25 0.06 -0.70
N LYS A 16 6.16 0.83 -0.59
CA LYS A 16 6.17 2.26 -0.94
C LYS A 16 5.54 3.07 0.19
N ARG A 17 6.14 4.23 0.51
CA ARG A 17 5.47 5.25 1.33
C ARG A 17 4.18 5.68 0.63
N PHE A 18 3.08 5.64 1.37
CA PHE A 18 1.76 5.88 0.84
C PHE A 18 1.03 6.90 1.69
N ASP A 19 0.71 8.03 1.07
CA ASP A 19 -0.14 9.05 1.67
C ASP A 19 -1.61 8.63 1.47
N LEU A 20 -2.39 8.55 2.55
CA LEU A 20 -3.82 8.26 2.48
C LEU A 20 -4.61 9.28 1.67
N ALA A 21 -4.19 10.54 1.65
CA ALA A 21 -4.79 11.54 0.79
C ALA A 21 -4.66 11.15 -0.68
N SER A 22 -3.68 10.31 -1.06
CA SER A 22 -3.53 9.84 -2.43
C SER A 22 -4.66 8.92 -2.91
N MET A 23 -5.41 8.27 -2.01
CA MET A 23 -6.61 7.47 -2.33
C MET A 23 -7.85 8.32 -2.62
N LYS A 24 -7.83 9.59 -2.20
CA LYS A 24 -8.98 10.48 -2.32
C LYS A 24 -9.03 11.14 -3.68
N SER A 25 -10.22 11.53 -4.13
CA SER A 25 -10.38 12.27 -5.38
C SER A 25 -9.75 13.67 -5.30
N LYS A 26 -9.45 14.31 -6.44
CA LYS A 26 -8.86 15.66 -6.47
C LYS A 26 -9.67 16.68 -5.64
N SER A 27 -11.00 16.63 -5.73
CA SER A 27 -11.91 17.49 -4.97
C SER A 27 -11.75 17.29 -3.45
N GLN A 28 -11.68 16.04 -3.01
CA GLN A 28 -11.47 15.71 -1.60
C GLN A 28 -10.10 16.14 -1.09
N LYS A 29 -9.05 15.99 -1.90
CA LYS A 29 -7.70 16.48 -1.56
C LYS A 29 -7.69 17.98 -1.35
N ASN A 30 -8.29 18.75 -2.26
CA ASN A 30 -8.33 20.21 -2.13
C ASN A 30 -9.01 20.65 -0.84
N LYS A 31 -10.13 20.01 -0.46
CA LYS A 31 -10.80 20.30 0.81
C LYS A 31 -9.93 20.02 2.03
N MET A 32 -9.19 18.90 2.03
CA MET A 32 -8.27 18.57 3.13
C MET A 32 -7.10 19.55 3.22
N VAL A 33 -6.56 19.99 2.08
CA VAL A 33 -5.51 21.00 2.02
C VAL A 33 -6.01 22.33 2.57
N THR A 34 -7.19 22.78 2.14
CA THR A 34 -7.81 24.03 2.66
C THR A 34 -8.14 23.93 4.16
N ALA A 35 -8.53 22.75 4.64
CA ALA A 35 -8.84 22.51 6.05
C ALA A 35 -7.59 22.31 6.93
N GLY A 36 -6.38 22.26 6.37
CA GLY A 36 -5.14 22.07 7.13
C GLY A 36 -5.01 20.69 7.77
N GLU A 37 -5.69 19.67 7.23
CA GLU A 37 -5.69 18.32 7.80
C GLU A 37 -4.29 17.68 7.74
N PRO A 38 -3.84 17.01 8.82
CA PRO A 38 -2.53 16.39 8.86
C PRO A 38 -2.42 15.23 7.86
N VAL A 39 -1.23 15.10 7.24
CA VAL A 39 -0.94 14.01 6.29
C VAL A 39 -0.72 12.71 7.06
N GLU A 40 -1.71 11.82 7.03
CA GLU A 40 -1.58 10.47 7.57
C GLU A 40 -0.75 9.60 6.61
N TYR A 41 0.50 9.33 6.99
CA TYR A 41 1.39 8.45 6.24
C TYR A 41 1.17 6.99 6.63
N ARG A 42 0.96 6.14 5.63
CA ARG A 42 1.00 4.68 5.74
C ARG A 42 2.04 4.09 4.80
N CYS A 43 2.18 2.79 4.84
CA CYS A 43 2.92 2.03 3.85
C CYS A 43 1.96 1.24 2.95
N LEU A 44 2.34 1.10 1.69
CA LEU A 44 1.65 0.26 0.73
C LEU A 44 2.57 -0.89 0.33
N ILE A 45 2.11 -2.09 0.62
CA ILE A 45 2.77 -3.34 0.25
C ILE A 45 2.05 -3.90 -0.96
N ARG A 46 2.78 -4.22 -2.03
CA ARG A 46 2.24 -4.93 -3.19
C ARG A 46 3.04 -6.18 -3.46
N ALA A 47 2.36 -7.26 -3.84
CA ALA A 47 2.99 -8.47 -4.35
C ALA A 47 2.41 -8.85 -5.72
N THR A 48 3.27 -9.28 -6.64
CA THR A 48 2.88 -9.77 -7.97
C THR A 48 3.79 -10.89 -8.46
N ASP A 49 3.23 -11.86 -9.18
CA ASP A 49 3.95 -12.96 -9.83
C ASP A 49 3.88 -12.81 -11.36
N GLY A 50 3.58 -11.59 -11.83
CA GLY A 50 3.31 -11.28 -13.23
C GLY A 50 1.88 -11.63 -13.69
N LYS A 51 1.16 -12.50 -12.97
CA LYS A 51 -0.22 -12.90 -13.29
C LYS A 51 -1.23 -12.28 -12.33
N GLN A 52 -1.04 -12.51 -11.04
CA GLN A 52 -1.89 -11.99 -9.96
C GLN A 52 -1.20 -10.81 -9.28
N LYS A 53 -2.01 -9.85 -8.82
CA LYS A 53 -1.57 -8.66 -8.09
C LYS A 53 -2.41 -8.53 -6.83
N ILE A 54 -1.73 -8.43 -5.68
CA ILE A 54 -2.36 -8.14 -4.39
C ILE A 54 -1.69 -6.93 -3.76
N SER A 55 -2.44 -6.15 -2.99
CA SER A 55 -1.91 -4.99 -2.28
C SER A 55 -2.62 -4.77 -0.95
N THR A 56 -1.87 -4.33 0.06
CA THR A 56 -2.41 -3.98 1.37
C THR A 56 -1.72 -2.75 1.96
N THR A 57 -2.45 -1.97 2.75
CA THR A 57 -1.94 -0.87 3.56
C THR A 57 -2.13 -1.22 5.03
N PRO A 58 -1.13 -1.81 5.70
CA PRO A 58 -1.28 -2.20 7.09
C PRO A 58 -1.39 -0.98 8.00
N HIS A 59 -2.12 -1.12 9.11
CA HIS A 59 -2.10 -0.15 10.18
C HIS A 59 -0.82 -0.32 11.02
N ILE A 60 -0.29 0.77 11.57
CA ILE A 60 0.95 0.74 12.37
C ILE A 60 0.88 -0.27 13.53
N LYS A 61 -0.28 -0.42 14.17
CA LYS A 61 -0.50 -1.39 15.25
C LYS A 61 -0.33 -2.85 14.82
N GLN A 62 -0.53 -3.16 13.54
CA GLN A 62 -0.39 -4.51 12.98
C GLN A 62 1.00 -4.77 12.38
N THR A 63 1.84 -3.73 12.27
CA THR A 63 3.16 -3.82 11.63
C THR A 63 4.23 -4.36 12.58
N ILE A 64 4.05 -4.17 13.88
CA ILE A 64 4.97 -4.67 14.92
C ILE A 64 4.31 -5.88 15.60
N SER A 65 4.43 -7.05 14.99
CA SER A 65 4.19 -8.32 15.69
C SER A 65 5.55 -8.82 16.13
N HIS A 66 5.78 -8.83 17.45
CA HIS A 66 6.89 -9.57 18.07
C HIS A 66 6.55 -11.06 18.13
#